data_AF-A0A2G9UTL8-F1
#
_entry.id   AF-A0A2G9UTL8-F1
#
_cell.length_a   1.000
_cell.length_b   1.000
_cell.length_c   1.000
_cell.angle_alpha   90.00
_cell.angle_beta   90.00
_cell.angle_gamma   90.00
#
_symmetry.space_group_name_H-M   'P 1'
#
loop_
_entity.id
_entity.type
_entity.pdbx_description
1 polymer ?
#
loop_
_entity_poly.entity_id
_entity_poly.type
_entity_poly.pdbx_seq_one_letter_code
_entity_poly.pdbx_strand_id
1 'polypeptide(L)'
;MSYEELLERVGTQKHLLHFWNELSDDEKKSLAKQAISRGEVAAIVLAGGQASRLGSSAPKGTIPLGLGVAPCDSLLGIQACKIALLEKLAKEEFPEAKETAKIPWLVMTS
;
A
#
# COMPACT_ATOMS: atom_id res chain seq x y z
N MET A 1 8.41 12.41 2.90
CA MET A 1 9.21 12.05 1.71
C MET A 1 9.35 13.31 0.89
N SER A 2 10.57 13.75 0.62
CA SER A 2 10.81 14.97 -0.15
C SER A 2 10.55 14.75 -1.65
N TYR A 3 10.49 15.83 -2.41
CA TYR A 3 10.35 15.74 -3.87
C TYR A 3 11.58 15.13 -4.53
N GLU A 4 12.79 15.40 -4.03
CA GLU A 4 14.02 14.80 -4.56
C GLU A 4 14.00 13.27 -4.40
N GLU A 5 13.58 12.78 -3.23
CA GLU A 5 13.43 11.34 -2.97
C GLU A 5 12.41 10.70 -3.91
N LEU A 6 11.32 11.39 -4.22
CA LEU A 6 10.30 10.89 -5.15
C LEU A 6 10.81 10.84 -6.59
N LEU A 7 11.57 11.85 -7.04
CA LEU A 7 12.17 11.88 -8.38
C LEU A 7 13.12 10.70 -8.60
N GLU A 8 13.91 10.35 -7.60
CA GLU A 8 14.80 9.18 -7.65
C GLU A 8 13.99 7.88 -7.80
N ARG A 9 12.89 7.75 -7.05
CA ARG A 9 12.05 6.54 -7.05
C ARG A 9 11.25 6.35 -8.34
N VAL A 10 10.70 7.41 -8.92
CA VAL A 10 9.93 7.31 -10.19
C VAL A 10 10.85 7.15 -11.41
N GLY A 11 12.14 7.46 -11.28
CA GLY A 11 13.14 7.27 -12.33
C GLY A 11 12.77 7.98 -13.63
N THR A 12 12.48 7.20 -14.67
CA THR A 12 12.12 7.74 -15.99
C THR A 12 10.67 8.23 -16.07
N GLN A 13 9.80 7.86 -15.12
CA GLN A 13 8.37 8.23 -15.10
C GLN A 13 8.11 9.57 -14.41
N LYS A 14 8.95 10.58 -14.65
CA LYS A 14 8.86 11.91 -14.01
C LYS A 14 7.52 12.62 -14.23
N HIS A 15 6.82 12.29 -15.32
CA HIS A 15 5.49 12.82 -15.62
C HIS A 15 4.45 12.51 -14.54
N LEU A 16 4.64 11.45 -13.74
CA LEU A 16 3.76 11.12 -12.61
C LEU A 16 3.81 12.16 -11.49
N LEU A 17 4.87 12.95 -11.42
CA LEU A 17 5.05 13.99 -10.40
C LEU A 17 4.76 15.40 -10.94
N HIS A 18 4.16 15.50 -12.13
CA HIS A 18 3.75 16.78 -12.67
C HIS A 18 2.77 17.44 -11.69
N PHE A 19 3.11 18.65 -11.24
CA PHE A 19 2.40 19.42 -10.19
C PHE A 19 2.51 18.90 -8.75
N TRP A 20 3.33 17.88 -8.45
CA TRP A 20 3.42 17.33 -7.08
C TRP A 20 3.79 18.37 -6.01
N ASN A 21 4.65 19.32 -6.34
CA ASN A 21 5.04 20.40 -5.43
C ASN A 21 4.02 21.54 -5.32
N GLU A 22 3.04 21.58 -6.22
CA GLU A 22 1.97 22.57 -6.22
C GLU A 22 0.81 22.13 -5.32
N LEU A 23 0.76 20.84 -4.94
CA LEU A 23 -0.23 20.28 -4.04
C LEU A 23 0.18 20.43 -2.57
N SER A 24 -0.76 20.86 -1.75
CA SER A 24 -0.71 20.73 -0.30
C SER A 24 -0.72 19.26 0.14
N ASP A 25 -0.38 18.99 1.40
CA ASP A 25 -0.37 17.62 1.93
C ASP A 25 -1.76 16.97 1.92
N ASP A 26 -2.82 17.76 2.09
CA ASP A 26 -4.18 17.25 2.05
C ASP A 26 -4.64 16.97 0.62
N GLU A 27 -4.25 17.81 -0.34
CA GLU A 27 -4.47 17.53 -1.77
C GLU A 27 -3.71 16.28 -2.24
N LYS A 28 -2.47 16.07 -1.79
CA LYS A 28 -1.71 14.84 -2.07
C LYS A 28 -2.42 13.60 -1.52
N LYS A 29 -2.94 13.67 -0.29
CA LYS A 29 -3.71 12.56 0.32
C LYS A 29 -5.01 12.31 -0.44
N SER A 30 -5.73 13.38 -0.81
CA SER A 30 -6.98 13.26 -1.57
C SER A 30 -6.73 12.66 -2.95
N LEU A 31 -5.68 13.10 -3.66
CA LEU A 31 -5.25 12.51 -4.93
C LEU A 31 -4.95 11.02 -4.82
N ALA A 32 -4.23 10.58 -3.77
CA ALA A 32 -3.95 9.17 -3.54
C ALA A 32 -5.23 8.35 -3.31
N LYS A 33 -6.16 8.87 -2.50
CA LYS A 33 -7.46 8.23 -2.25
C LYS A 33 -8.33 8.20 -3.51
N GLN A 34 -8.24 9.23 -4.35
CA GLN A 34 -8.91 9.28 -5.63
C GLN A 34 -8.37 8.21 -6.61
N ALA A 35 -7.05 8.05 -6.69
CA ALA A 35 -6.45 6.99 -7.52
C ALA A 35 -6.90 5.58 -7.07
N ILE A 36 -7.00 5.37 -5.75
CA ILE A 36 -7.55 4.13 -5.19
C ILE A 36 -9.02 3.95 -5.57
N SER A 37 -9.85 4.99 -5.44
CA SER A 37 -11.28 4.91 -5.77
C SER A 37 -11.54 4.65 -7.26
N ARG A 38 -10.60 5.05 -8.12
CA ARG A 38 -10.61 4.76 -9.57
C ARG A 38 -10.06 3.38 -9.94
N GLY A 39 -9.48 2.65 -9.00
CA GLY A 39 -8.86 1.34 -9.26
C GLY A 39 -7.52 1.43 -10.00
N GLU A 40 -6.79 2.55 -9.86
CA GLU A 40 -5.52 2.83 -10.56
C GLU A 40 -4.29 2.39 -9.75
N VAL A 41 -4.49 1.78 -8.58
CA VAL A 41 -3.44 1.43 -7.62
C VAL A 41 -3.43 -0.06 -7.32
N ALA A 42 -2.25 -0.68 -7.32
CA ALA A 42 -2.03 -2.04 -6.86
C ALA A 42 -0.85 -2.09 -5.88
N ALA A 43 -0.83 -3.11 -5.02
CA ALA A 43 0.27 -3.39 -4.11
C ALA A 43 0.96 -4.69 -4.52
N ILE A 44 2.29 -4.68 -4.57
CA ILE A 44 3.10 -5.88 -4.82
C ILE A 44 3.98 -6.13 -3.59
N VAL A 45 3.89 -7.34 -3.04
CA VAL A 45 4.74 -7.79 -1.93
C VAL A 45 5.61 -8.94 -2.39
N LEU A 46 6.92 -8.78 -2.22
CA LEU A 46 7.91 -9.84 -2.48
C LEU A 46 8.03 -10.70 -1.21
N ALA A 47 7.38 -11.87 -1.22
CA ALA A 47 7.21 -12.75 -0.06
C ALA A 47 7.90 -14.11 -0.19
N GLY A 48 8.85 -14.28 -1.11
CA GLY A 48 9.57 -15.56 -1.32
C GLY A 48 10.58 -15.94 -0.23
N GLY A 49 10.90 -15.04 0.69
CA GLY A 49 11.92 -15.28 1.71
C GLY A 49 11.43 -16.09 2.92
N GLN A 50 12.16 -17.14 3.27
CA GLN A 50 12.01 -17.85 4.54
C GLN A 50 12.57 -17.03 5.71
N ALA A 51 12.01 -17.23 6.91
CA ALA A 51 12.42 -16.51 8.11
C ALA A 51 13.49 -17.25 8.95
N SER A 52 14.37 -18.00 8.31
CA SER A 52 15.36 -18.84 9.01
C SER A 52 16.29 -18.04 9.93
N ARG A 53 16.65 -16.80 9.55
CA ARG A 53 17.41 -15.88 10.41
C ARG A 53 16.67 -15.46 11.69
N LEU A 54 15.35 -15.60 11.72
CA LEU A 54 14.50 -15.35 12.89
C LEU A 54 14.19 -16.65 13.66
N GLY A 55 14.83 -17.77 13.32
CA GLY A 55 14.59 -19.06 13.97
C GLY A 55 13.27 -19.74 13.58
N SER A 56 12.66 -19.33 12.47
CA SER A 56 11.39 -19.90 11.98
C SER A 56 11.55 -20.55 10.60
N SER A 57 10.87 -21.68 10.40
CA SER A 57 10.73 -22.34 9.10
C SER A 57 9.56 -21.83 8.27
N ALA A 58 8.80 -20.86 8.79
CA ALA A 58 7.70 -20.23 8.07
C ALA A 58 8.18 -19.07 7.19
N PRO A 59 7.42 -18.70 6.14
CA PRO A 59 7.65 -17.47 5.41
C PRO A 59 7.63 -16.26 6.35
N LYS A 60 8.51 -15.29 6.13
CA LYS A 60 8.61 -14.13 7.02
C LYS A 60 7.30 -13.38 7.19
N GLY A 61 6.50 -13.31 6.12
CA GLY A 61 5.21 -12.64 6.11
C GLY A 61 4.19 -13.19 7.11
N THR A 62 4.30 -14.46 7.51
CA THR A 62 3.30 -15.15 8.34
C THR A 62 3.66 -15.18 9.81
N ILE A 63 4.80 -14.61 10.22
CA ILE A 63 5.23 -14.59 11.62
C ILE A 63 4.33 -13.64 12.43
N PRO A 64 3.66 -14.12 13.50
CA PRO A 64 2.93 -13.26 14.44
C PRO A 64 3.88 -12.33 15.18
N LEU A 65 3.52 -11.06 15.33
CA LEU A 65 4.35 -10.07 16.01
C LEU A 65 3.99 -9.88 17.50
N GLY A 66 2.85 -10.41 17.96
CA GLY A 66 2.38 -10.25 19.34
C GLY A 66 1.90 -8.83 19.66
N LEU A 67 1.51 -8.05 18.65
CA LEU A 67 1.18 -6.62 18.83
C LEU A 67 -0.29 -6.38 19.16
N GLY A 68 -1.19 -7.31 18.82
CA GLY A 68 -2.63 -7.17 19.09
C GLY A 68 -3.31 -6.01 18.35
N VAL A 69 -2.70 -5.46 17.30
CA VAL A 69 -3.20 -4.29 16.54
C VAL A 69 -4.09 -4.64 15.34
N ALA A 70 -4.25 -5.93 15.04
CA ALA A 70 -5.05 -6.44 13.92
C ALA A 70 -5.59 -7.85 14.26
N PRO A 71 -6.69 -8.32 13.61
CA PRO A 71 -7.23 -9.67 13.82
C PRO A 71 -6.21 -10.78 13.56
N CYS A 72 -5.32 -10.57 12.59
CA CYS A 72 -4.10 -11.34 12.39
C CYS A 72 -2.92 -10.37 12.47
N ASP A 73 -2.06 -10.53 13.48
CA ASP A 73 -0.96 -9.63 13.78
C ASP A 73 0.37 -10.05 13.11
N SER A 74 0.29 -10.87 12.06
CA SER A 74 1.41 -11.16 11.18
C SER A 74 1.73 -9.97 10.26
N LEU A 75 2.92 -9.96 9.65
CA LEU A 75 3.29 -8.91 8.69
C LEU A 75 2.30 -8.81 7.53
N LEU A 76 1.89 -9.95 6.95
CA LEU A 76 0.89 -10.00 5.90
C LEU A 76 -0.49 -9.60 6.42
N GLY A 77 -0.87 -10.02 7.63
CA GLY A 77 -2.14 -9.63 8.26
C GLY A 77 -2.26 -8.11 8.43
N ILE A 78 -1.22 -7.47 8.97
CA ILE A 78 -1.16 -6.02 9.13
C ILE A 78 -1.19 -5.30 7.76
N GLN A 79 -0.49 -5.82 6.76
CA GLN A 79 -0.54 -5.27 5.39
C GLN A 79 -1.95 -5.34 4.81
N ALA A 80 -2.63 -6.49 4.95
CA ALA A 80 -4.01 -6.66 4.49
C ALA A 80 -4.97 -5.67 5.18
N CYS A 81 -4.83 -5.49 6.50
CA CYS A 81 -5.65 -4.52 7.25
C CYS A 81 -5.40 -3.08 6.79
N LYS A 82 -4.15 -2.71 6.49
CA LYS A 82 -3.83 -1.38 5.95
C LYS A 82 -4.45 -1.15 4.58
N ILE A 83 -4.37 -2.15 3.69
CA ILE A 83 -5.00 -2.09 2.36
C ILE A 83 -6.51 -1.90 2.50
N ALA A 84 -7.17 -2.72 3.33
CA ALA A 84 -8.60 -2.62 3.58
C ALA A 84 -9.01 -1.26 4.18
N LEU A 85 -8.20 -0.71 5.08
CA LEU A 85 -8.43 0.63 5.64
C LEU A 85 -8.33 1.71 4.56
N LEU A 86 -7.34 1.65 3.67
CA LEU A 86 -7.18 2.61 2.57
C LEU A 86 -8.35 2.55 1.59
N GLU A 87 -8.80 1.34 1.22
CA GLU A 87 -9.99 1.17 0.39
C GLU A 87 -11.24 1.78 1.05
N LYS A 88 -11.42 1.56 2.36
CA LYS A 88 -12.52 2.13 3.12
C LYS A 88 -12.48 3.67 3.12
N LEU A 89 -11.32 4.26 3.43
CA LEU A 89 -11.14 5.71 3.47
C LEU A 89 -11.35 6.34 2.08
N ALA A 90 -10.89 5.69 1.02
CA ALA A 90 -11.13 6.15 -0.36
C ALA A 90 -12.62 6.12 -0.72
N LYS A 91 -13.36 5.09 -0.28
CA LYS A 91 -14.81 4.99 -0.48
C LYS A 91 -15.59 6.04 0.31
N GLU A 92 -15.15 6.39 1.52
CA GLU A 92 -15.79 7.43 2.35
C GLU A 92 -15.65 8.82 1.73
N GLU A 93 -14.51 9.12 1.11
CA GLU A 93 -14.26 10.42 0.47
C GLU A 93 -14.87 10.51 -0.95
N PHE A 94 -14.92 9.40 -1.69
CA PHE A 94 -15.44 9.32 -3.05
C PHE A 94 -16.56 8.27 -3.16
N PRO A 95 -17.76 8.53 -2.60
CA PRO A 95 -18.85 7.55 -2.53
C PRO A 95 -19.45 7.19 -3.90
N GLU A 96 -19.37 8.08 -4.88
CA GLU A 96 -19.79 7.85 -6.27
C GLU A 96 -18.82 6.99 -7.09
N ALA A 97 -17.66 6.62 -6.53
CA ALA A 97 -16.70 5.77 -7.22
C ALA A 97 -17.26 4.36 -7.49
N LYS A 98 -16.79 3.73 -8.57
CA LYS A 98 -17.24 2.39 -9.00
C LYS A 98 -17.11 1.38 -7.85
N GLU A 99 -18.05 0.42 -7.75
CA GLU A 99 -17.99 -0.67 -6.75
C GLU A 99 -16.68 -1.47 -6.77
N THR A 100 -15.93 -1.42 -7.87
CA THR A 100 -14.65 -2.08 -8.08
C THR A 100 -13.44 -1.36 -7.48
N ALA A 101 -13.64 -0.36 -6.61
CA ALA A 101 -12.57 0.36 -5.90
C ALA A 101 -11.82 -0.55 -4.92
N LYS A 102 -11.00 -1.43 -5.48
CA LYS A 102 -10.15 -2.40 -4.78
C LYS A 102 -8.70 -2.17 -5.18
N ILE A 103 -7.80 -2.40 -4.23
CA ILE A 103 -6.36 -2.41 -4.47
C ILE A 103 -5.96 -3.87 -4.70
N PRO A 104 -5.63 -4.29 -5.93
CA PRO A 104 -5.12 -5.63 -6.18
C PRO A 104 -3.84 -5.85 -5.37
N TRP A 105 -3.82 -6.91 -4.57
CA TRP A 105 -2.66 -7.27 -3.77
C TRP A 105 -1.97 -8.50 -4.36
N LEU A 106 -0.86 -8.25 -5.07
CA LEU A 106 -0.06 -9.27 -5.72
C LEU A 106 1.05 -9.73 -4.76
N VAL A 107 1.03 -11.01 -4.39
CA VAL A 107 2.02 -11.60 -3.50
C VAL A 107 2.94 -12.50 -4.32
N MET A 108 4.19 -12.08 -4.52
CA MET A 108 5.19 -12.84 -5.26
C MET A 108 5.90 -13.81 -4.32
N THR A 109 5.74 -15.10 -4.56
CA THR A 109 6.40 -16.20 -3.82
C THR A 109 7.49 -16.86 -4.67
N SER A 110 8.30 -17.73 -4.06
CA SER A 110 9.30 -18.57 -4.73
C SER A 110 8.73 -19.93 -5.11
#